data_AF-A0A090N5W0-F1
#
_entry.id   AF-A0A090N5W0-F1
#
_cell.length_a   1.000
_cell.length_b   1.000
_cell.length_c   1.000
_cell.angle_alpha   90.00
_cell.angle_beta   90.00
_cell.angle_gamma   90.00
#
_symmetry.space_group_name_H-M   'P 1'
#
loop_
_entity.id
_entity.type
_entity.pdbx_description
1 polymer ?
#
loop_
_entity_poly.entity_id
_entity_poly.type
_entity_poly.pdbx_seq_one_letter_code
_entity_poly.pdbx_strand_id
1 'polypeptide(L)'
;MVDLKEAIRMTREAVKATPEVHLDQAKWLSNLGIPLVHRHSLNGSTSDLEEARQCFNVALNRQESPSSYRIAAGRRLLSSLDILQEGPRGYLNAKTTIQLMPLLAPSYLQNTDKQHLLSQGVGLASDAAAIALLVNKGPVLAIELLETGRGVLASSLQDMRTDLSSLQKRYPELARSFVKLRDQLDPPPSPTVPNQLWQS
;
A
#
# COMPACT_ATOMS: atom_id res chain seq x y z
N MET A 1 2.43 14.18 23.96
CA MET A 1 2.58 13.01 24.85
C MET A 1 1.27 12.57 25.49
N VAL A 2 0.46 13.48 26.02
CA VAL A 2 -0.87 13.16 26.60
C VAL A 2 -1.83 12.63 25.53
N ASP A 3 -1.93 13.30 24.38
CA ASP A 3 -2.83 12.89 23.29
C ASP A 3 -2.49 11.52 22.70
N LEU A 4 -1.21 11.16 22.62
CA LEU A 4 -0.79 9.83 22.13
C LEU A 4 -1.13 8.71 23.11
N LYS A 5 -0.98 8.96 24.42
CA LYS A 5 -1.36 7.98 25.45
C LYS A 5 -2.87 7.73 25.41
N GLU A 6 -3.64 8.81 25.25
CA GLU A 6 -5.09 8.74 25.18
C GLU A 6 -5.56 8.05 23.88
N ALA A 7 -4.96 8.39 22.74
CA ALA A 7 -5.23 7.70 21.47
C ALA A 7 -4.97 6.19 21.58
N ILE A 8 -3.85 5.78 22.18
CA ILE A 8 -3.53 4.35 22.41
C ILE A 8 -4.55 3.69 23.35
N ARG A 9 -4.97 4.38 24.42
CA ARG A 9 -5.98 3.86 25.35
C ARG A 9 -7.31 3.62 24.64
N MET A 10 -7.83 4.64 23.94
CA MET A 10 -9.11 4.56 23.24
C MET A 10 -9.10 3.52 22.12
N THR A 11 -8.03 3.43 21.35
CA THR A 11 -7.91 2.43 20.27
C THR A 11 -7.77 1.01 20.81
N ARG A 12 -7.09 0.79 21.95
CA ARG A 12 -7.10 -0.52 22.63
C ARG A 12 -8.49 -0.92 23.10
N GLU A 13 -9.27 0.02 23.63
CA GLU A 13 -10.66 -0.24 24.03
C GLU A 13 -11.53 -0.60 22.82
N ALA A 14 -11.38 0.11 21.70
CA ALA A 14 -12.07 -0.21 20.45
C ALA A 14 -11.74 -1.61 19.92
N VAL A 15 -10.45 -2.00 19.94
CA VAL A 15 -10.02 -3.36 19.54
C VAL A 15 -10.63 -4.43 20.45
N LYS A 16 -10.72 -4.19 21.76
CA LYS A 16 -11.33 -5.13 22.72
C LYS A 16 -12.84 -5.24 22.59
N ALA A 17 -13.51 -4.13 22.29
CA ALA A 17 -14.96 -4.08 22.13
C ALA A 17 -15.45 -4.67 20.79
N THR A 18 -14.56 -4.78 19.81
CA THR A 18 -14.88 -5.28 18.47
C THR A 18 -14.58 -6.79 18.39
N PRO A 19 -15.56 -7.64 18.02
CA PRO A 19 -15.31 -9.08 17.83
C PRO A 19 -14.25 -9.35 16.77
N GLU A 20 -13.48 -10.42 16.94
CA GLU A 20 -12.39 -10.74 16.02
C GLU A 20 -12.81 -10.96 14.56
N VAL A 21 -14.03 -11.46 14.35
CA VAL A 21 -14.61 -11.75 13.03
C VAL A 21 -15.30 -10.54 12.41
N HIS A 22 -15.26 -9.37 13.07
CA HIS A 22 -15.91 -8.16 12.58
C HIS A 22 -15.08 -7.51 11.45
N LEU A 23 -15.76 -6.97 10.44
CA LEU A 23 -15.14 -6.37 9.25
C LEU A 23 -14.18 -5.21 9.59
N ASP A 24 -14.48 -4.44 10.63
CA ASP A 24 -13.65 -3.31 11.08
C ASP A 24 -12.47 -3.70 11.98
N GLN A 25 -12.27 -4.98 12.30
CA GLN A 25 -11.21 -5.39 13.21
C GLN A 25 -9.82 -4.97 12.72
N ALA A 26 -9.52 -5.17 11.42
CA ALA A 26 -8.25 -4.72 10.84
C ALA A 26 -8.06 -3.19 10.90
N LYS A 27 -9.14 -2.42 10.80
CA LYS A 27 -9.11 -0.96 10.91
C LYS A 27 -8.74 -0.53 12.33
N TRP A 28 -9.37 -1.11 13.36
CA TRP A 28 -9.05 -0.75 14.76
C TRP A 28 -7.64 -1.16 15.16
N LEU A 29 -7.17 -2.33 14.73
CA LEU A 29 -5.79 -2.76 14.91
C LEU A 29 -4.79 -1.81 14.24
N SER A 30 -5.07 -1.38 13.00
CA SER A 30 -4.22 -0.40 12.31
C SER A 30 -4.22 0.95 13.04
N ASN A 31 -5.38 1.39 13.52
CA ASN A 31 -5.50 2.65 14.26
C ASN A 31 -4.79 2.61 15.62
N LEU A 32 -4.62 1.43 16.23
CA LEU A 32 -3.78 1.25 17.41
C LEU A 32 -2.27 1.28 17.07
N GLY A 33 -1.87 0.64 15.97
CA GLY A 33 -0.47 0.59 15.56
C GLY A 33 0.13 1.96 15.22
N ILE A 34 -0.65 2.87 14.62
CA ILE A 34 -0.19 4.21 14.20
C ILE A 34 0.38 5.05 15.35
N PRO A 35 -0.35 5.32 16.46
CA PRO A 35 0.16 6.10 17.56
C PRO A 35 1.29 5.37 18.33
N LEU A 36 1.34 4.04 18.30
CA LEU A 36 2.45 3.26 18.86
C LEU A 36 3.75 3.49 18.08
N VAL A 37 3.72 3.44 16.74
CA VAL A 37 4.87 3.80 15.90
C VAL A 37 5.31 5.24 16.18
N HIS A 38 4.37 6.18 16.25
CA HIS A 38 4.71 7.58 16.52
C HIS A 38 5.33 7.76 17.92
N ARG A 39 4.82 7.06 18.93
CA ARG A 39 5.40 7.09 20.27
C ARG A 39 6.81 6.50 20.29
N HIS A 40 7.04 5.38 19.61
CA HIS A 40 8.37 4.80 19.41
C HIS A 40 9.34 5.80 18.78
N SER A 41 8.94 6.50 17.70
CA SER A 41 9.81 7.49 17.06
C SER A 41 10.22 8.63 17.99
N LEU A 42 9.41 8.94 19.02
CA LEU A 42 9.70 10.01 19.99
C LEU A 42 10.57 9.54 21.16
N ASN A 43 10.49 8.28 21.58
CA ASN A 43 11.11 7.80 22.82
C ASN A 43 12.03 6.57 22.67
N GLY A 44 12.14 6.00 21.47
CA GLY A 44 12.91 4.79 21.18
C GLY A 44 12.34 3.50 21.77
N SER A 45 11.09 3.49 22.24
CA SER A 45 10.46 2.32 22.89
C SER A 45 10.29 1.16 21.91
N THR A 46 11.17 0.16 21.98
CA THR A 46 11.10 -1.03 21.12
C THR A 46 9.85 -1.85 21.38
N SER A 47 9.33 -1.84 22.61
CA SER A 47 8.05 -2.48 22.97
C SER A 47 6.87 -1.89 22.20
N ASP A 48 6.84 -0.57 22.01
CA ASP A 48 5.75 0.08 21.27
C ASP A 48 5.81 -0.27 19.78
N LEU A 49 7.02 -0.33 19.22
CA LEU A 49 7.22 -0.74 17.85
C LEU A 49 6.80 -2.20 17.61
N GLU A 50 7.16 -3.10 18.52
CA GLU A 50 6.77 -4.52 18.42
C GLU A 50 5.26 -4.70 18.55
N GLU A 51 4.60 -4.00 19.49
CA GLU A 51 3.14 -4.02 19.60
C GLU A 51 2.49 -3.48 18.32
N ALA A 52 3.02 -2.40 17.73
CA ALA A 52 2.50 -1.86 16.47
C ALA A 52 2.63 -2.87 15.31
N ARG A 53 3.79 -3.52 15.19
CA ARG A 53 4.02 -4.58 14.19
C ARG A 53 3.03 -5.72 14.34
N GLN A 54 2.82 -6.19 15.57
CA GLN A 54 1.84 -7.23 15.85
C GLN A 54 0.43 -6.79 15.43
N CYS A 55 0.04 -5.54 15.74
CA CYS A 55 -1.26 -5.01 15.34
C CYS A 55 -1.42 -5.00 13.81
N PHE A 56 -0.43 -4.51 13.07
CA PHE A 56 -0.48 -4.49 11.61
C PHE A 56 -0.44 -5.90 10.99
N ASN A 57 0.34 -6.82 11.56
CA ASN A 57 0.41 -8.19 11.07
C ASN A 57 -0.92 -8.91 11.26
N VAL A 58 -1.56 -8.76 12.43
CA VAL A 58 -2.90 -9.32 12.64
C VAL A 58 -3.89 -8.68 11.67
N ALA A 59 -3.87 -7.36 11.52
CA ALA A 59 -4.76 -6.65 10.59
C ALA A 59 -4.62 -7.11 9.13
N LEU A 60 -3.40 -7.31 8.64
CA LEU A 60 -3.13 -7.83 7.29
C LEU A 60 -3.75 -9.21 7.06
N ASN A 61 -3.78 -10.04 8.10
CA ASN A 61 -4.20 -11.44 8.04
C ASN A 61 -5.66 -11.70 8.45
N ARG A 62 -6.44 -10.67 8.85
CA ARG A 62 -7.88 -10.82 9.13
C ARG A 62 -8.66 -11.01 7.84
N GLN A 63 -9.11 -12.24 7.56
CA GLN A 63 -9.75 -12.60 6.29
C GLN A 63 -11.13 -11.95 6.13
N GLU A 64 -11.80 -11.70 7.25
CA GLU A 64 -13.11 -11.09 7.34
C GLU A 64 -13.05 -9.58 7.04
N SER A 65 -11.89 -8.94 7.23
CA SER A 65 -11.74 -7.51 6.98
C SER A 65 -11.59 -7.20 5.47
N PRO A 66 -12.11 -6.06 4.99
CA PRO A 66 -11.90 -5.60 3.62
C PRO A 66 -10.42 -5.56 3.21
N SER A 67 -10.14 -5.96 1.97
CA SER A 67 -8.77 -5.96 1.40
C SER A 67 -8.08 -4.60 1.49
N SER A 68 -8.84 -3.49 1.43
CA SER A 68 -8.32 -2.14 1.61
C SER A 68 -7.67 -1.92 2.99
N TYR A 69 -8.33 -2.32 4.07
CA TYR A 69 -7.77 -2.21 5.42
C TYR A 69 -6.58 -3.15 5.62
N ARG A 70 -6.64 -4.35 5.04
CA ARG A 70 -5.54 -5.32 5.11
C ARG A 70 -4.30 -4.82 4.38
N ILE A 71 -4.46 -4.22 3.20
CA ILE A 71 -3.33 -3.67 2.43
C ILE A 71 -2.80 -2.39 3.07
N ALA A 72 -3.66 -1.56 3.65
CA ALA A 72 -3.20 -0.41 4.44
C ALA A 72 -2.32 -0.86 5.61
N ALA A 73 -2.68 -1.94 6.32
CA ALA A 73 -1.84 -2.53 7.37
C ALA A 73 -0.53 -3.11 6.81
N GLY A 74 -0.61 -3.84 5.69
CA GLY A 74 0.55 -4.33 4.95
C GLY A 74 1.55 -3.21 4.64
N ARG A 75 1.09 -2.12 4.04
CA ARG A 75 1.92 -0.94 3.74
C ARG A 75 2.71 -0.46 4.96
N ARG A 76 2.08 -0.39 6.15
CA ARG A 76 2.76 0.05 7.37
C ARG A 76 3.91 -0.88 7.75
N LEU A 77 3.74 -2.19 7.61
CA LEU A 77 4.81 -3.17 7.82
C LEU A 77 5.95 -2.99 6.82
N LEU A 78 5.61 -2.88 5.53
CA LEU A 78 6.59 -2.74 4.45
C LEU A 78 7.36 -1.40 4.51
N SER A 79 6.74 -0.34 5.03
CA SER A 79 7.37 0.99 5.18
C SER A 79 8.26 1.13 6.42
N SER A 80 8.31 0.13 7.30
CA SER A 80 9.06 0.22 8.56
C SER A 80 10.58 0.12 8.32
N LEU A 81 11.37 1.01 8.93
CA LEU A 81 12.81 1.14 8.65
C LEU A 81 13.68 -0.05 9.09
N ASP A 82 13.16 -1.02 9.86
CA ASP A 82 13.92 -2.21 10.29
C ASP A 82 13.55 -3.49 9.54
N ILE A 83 13.25 -3.42 8.23
CA ILE A 83 13.00 -4.62 7.40
C ILE A 83 14.05 -5.72 7.60
N LEU A 84 15.31 -5.35 7.86
CA LEU A 84 16.40 -6.27 8.13
C LEU A 84 16.22 -7.10 9.42
N GLN A 85 15.51 -6.57 10.42
CA GLN A 85 15.23 -7.28 11.67
C GLN A 85 14.04 -8.24 11.56
N GLU A 86 13.18 -8.07 10.56
CA GLU A 86 11.98 -8.92 10.39
C GLU A 86 12.27 -10.23 9.65
N GLY A 87 13.44 -10.38 9.03
CA GLY A 87 13.91 -11.62 8.41
C GLY A 87 12.83 -12.29 7.52
N PRO A 88 12.55 -13.60 7.68
CA PRO A 88 11.52 -14.30 6.89
C PRO A 88 10.10 -13.76 7.07
N ARG A 89 9.77 -13.12 8.21
CA ARG A 89 8.43 -12.59 8.47
C ARG A 89 8.12 -11.38 7.59
N GLY A 90 9.10 -10.50 7.40
CA GLY A 90 8.97 -9.34 6.51
C GLY A 90 8.63 -9.76 5.08
N TYR A 91 9.28 -10.82 4.58
CA TYR A 91 8.96 -11.38 3.25
C TYR A 91 7.54 -11.95 3.16
N LEU A 92 7.06 -12.66 4.18
CA LEU A 92 5.69 -13.18 4.18
C LEU A 92 4.66 -12.05 4.20
N ASN A 93 4.90 -10.98 4.97
CA ASN A 93 4.05 -9.78 4.99
C ASN A 93 4.04 -9.11 3.61
N ALA A 94 5.20 -8.97 2.99
CA ALA A 94 5.35 -8.42 1.63
C ALA A 94 4.57 -9.25 0.61
N LYS A 95 4.80 -10.57 0.58
CA LYS A 95 4.11 -11.48 -0.33
C LYS A 95 2.59 -11.40 -0.15
N THR A 96 2.10 -11.46 1.08
CA THR A 96 0.67 -11.39 1.39
C THR A 96 0.07 -10.06 0.93
N THR A 97 0.76 -8.95 1.16
CA THR A 97 0.29 -7.62 0.75
C THR A 97 0.15 -7.53 -0.78
N ILE A 98 1.14 -8.01 -1.54
CA ILE A 98 1.10 -8.02 -3.01
C ILE A 98 0.00 -8.94 -3.55
N GLN A 99 -0.22 -10.12 -2.94
CA GLN A 99 -1.27 -11.05 -3.33
C GLN A 99 -2.69 -10.48 -3.14
N LEU A 100 -2.86 -9.51 -2.24
CA LEU A 100 -4.15 -8.84 -2.04
C LEU A 100 -4.38 -7.67 -3.01
N MET A 101 -3.34 -7.13 -3.63
CA MET A 101 -3.46 -5.96 -4.53
C MET A 101 -4.48 -6.14 -5.67
N PRO A 102 -4.60 -7.30 -6.34
CA PRO A 102 -5.62 -7.50 -7.38
C PRO A 102 -7.05 -7.27 -6.87
N LEU A 103 -7.28 -7.38 -5.56
CA LEU A 103 -8.59 -7.18 -4.93
C LEU A 103 -8.90 -5.71 -4.61
N LEU A 104 -7.94 -4.77 -4.77
CA LEU A 104 -8.15 -3.34 -4.52
C LEU A 104 -8.92 -2.63 -5.63
N ALA A 105 -8.86 -3.13 -6.85
CA ALA A 105 -9.45 -2.49 -8.01
C ALA A 105 -10.40 -3.44 -8.76
N PRO A 106 -11.54 -3.84 -8.15
CA PRO A 106 -12.61 -4.42 -8.92
C PRO A 106 -13.04 -3.45 -10.03
N SER A 107 -13.27 -3.99 -11.23
CA SER A 107 -13.60 -3.24 -12.45
C SER A 107 -14.85 -2.34 -12.33
N TYR A 108 -15.69 -2.52 -11.31
CA TYR A 108 -16.97 -1.83 -11.11
C TYR A 108 -16.96 -0.60 -10.17
N LEU A 109 -15.84 -0.22 -9.53
CA LEU A 109 -15.81 0.98 -8.66
C LEU A 109 -15.85 2.31 -9.44
N GLN A 110 -16.41 3.37 -8.83
CA GLN A 110 -16.36 4.73 -9.36
C GLN A 110 -14.92 5.26 -9.43
N ASN A 111 -14.60 6.08 -10.44
CA ASN A 111 -13.22 6.50 -10.75
C ASN A 111 -12.49 7.21 -9.61
N THR A 112 -13.18 7.99 -8.78
CA THR A 112 -12.57 8.71 -7.64
C THR A 112 -12.12 7.76 -6.54
N ASP A 113 -12.94 6.75 -6.23
CA ASP A 113 -12.60 5.72 -5.23
C ASP A 113 -11.49 4.79 -5.74
N LYS A 114 -11.52 4.46 -7.05
CA LYS A 114 -10.42 3.73 -7.71
C LYS A 114 -9.11 4.48 -7.58
N GLN A 115 -9.06 5.78 -7.86
CA GLN A 115 -7.83 6.57 -7.75
C GLN A 115 -7.28 6.62 -6.32
N HIS A 116 -8.16 6.82 -5.33
CA HIS A 116 -7.73 6.81 -3.93
C HIS A 116 -7.16 5.45 -3.53
N LEU A 117 -7.83 4.34 -3.89
CA LEU A 117 -7.36 2.99 -3.60
C LEU A 117 -6.07 2.63 -4.35
N LEU A 118 -5.92 3.04 -5.62
CA LEU A 118 -4.71 2.82 -6.41
C LEU A 118 -3.51 3.57 -5.84
N SER A 119 -3.72 4.78 -5.29
CA SER A 119 -2.67 5.50 -4.56
C SER A 119 -2.13 4.71 -3.37
N GLN A 120 -2.94 3.82 -2.79
CA GLN A 120 -2.51 2.91 -1.71
C GLN A 120 -1.64 1.75 -2.22
N GLY A 121 -1.69 1.44 -3.51
CA GLY A 121 -0.87 0.41 -4.17
C GLY A 121 0.49 0.90 -4.66
N VAL A 122 0.66 2.20 -4.90
CA VAL A 122 1.93 2.77 -5.42
C VAL A 122 3.08 2.49 -4.43
N GLY A 123 4.23 2.09 -4.97
CA GLY A 123 5.45 1.80 -4.20
C GLY A 123 5.48 0.42 -3.52
N LEU A 124 4.32 -0.18 -3.21
CA LEU A 124 4.26 -1.45 -2.48
C LEU A 124 5.01 -2.60 -3.16
N ALA A 125 4.89 -2.68 -4.49
CA ALA A 125 5.57 -3.70 -5.29
C ALA A 125 7.09 -3.55 -5.22
N SER A 126 7.58 -2.31 -5.20
CA SER A 126 9.00 -1.99 -5.07
C SER A 126 9.50 -2.32 -3.66
N ASP A 127 8.75 -1.95 -2.62
CA ASP A 127 9.08 -2.28 -1.23
C ASP A 127 9.14 -3.81 -1.04
N ALA A 128 8.17 -4.54 -1.59
CA ALA A 128 8.12 -6.00 -1.54
C ALA A 128 9.30 -6.65 -2.27
N ALA A 129 9.67 -6.14 -3.45
CA ALA A 129 10.83 -6.60 -4.19
C ALA A 129 12.14 -6.32 -3.43
N ALA A 130 12.28 -5.14 -2.83
CA ALA A 130 13.42 -4.78 -1.99
C ALA A 130 13.54 -5.74 -0.80
N ILE A 131 12.44 -6.01 -0.09
CA ILE A 131 12.41 -6.99 1.01
C ILE A 131 12.87 -8.37 0.53
N ALA A 132 12.36 -8.85 -0.62
CA ALA A 132 12.73 -10.14 -1.17
C ALA A 132 14.23 -10.26 -1.48
N LEU A 133 14.84 -9.19 -2.00
CA LEU A 133 16.29 -9.12 -2.22
C LEU A 133 17.06 -9.10 -0.90
N LEU A 134 16.64 -8.28 0.06
CA LEU A 134 17.30 -8.14 1.36
C LEU A 134 17.34 -9.46 2.15
N VAL A 135 16.28 -10.27 2.04
CA VAL A 135 16.20 -11.59 2.71
C VAL A 135 16.70 -12.75 1.83
N ASN A 136 17.47 -12.46 0.78
CA ASN A 136 18.10 -13.41 -0.12
C ASN A 136 17.14 -14.44 -0.76
N LYS A 137 15.92 -14.02 -1.10
CA LYS A 137 14.99 -14.88 -1.86
C LYS A 137 15.34 -14.98 -3.34
N GLY A 138 16.23 -14.12 -3.81
CA GLY A 138 16.74 -14.12 -5.17
C GLY A 138 15.98 -13.17 -6.12
N PRO A 139 16.60 -12.79 -7.24
CA PRO A 139 16.09 -11.77 -8.14
C PRO A 139 14.79 -12.16 -8.83
N VAL A 140 14.59 -13.45 -9.12
CA VAL A 140 13.38 -13.94 -9.80
C VAL A 140 12.13 -13.66 -8.97
N LEU A 141 12.16 -13.96 -7.67
CA LEU A 141 11.02 -13.71 -6.78
C LEU A 141 10.78 -12.21 -6.55
N ALA A 142 11.85 -11.41 -6.51
CA ALA A 142 11.72 -9.96 -6.42
C ALA A 142 11.04 -9.37 -7.67
N ILE A 143 11.42 -9.83 -8.86
CA ILE A 143 10.79 -9.45 -10.13
C ILE A 143 9.33 -9.90 -10.17
N GLU A 144 9.01 -11.13 -9.74
CA GLU A 144 7.64 -11.63 -9.70
C GLU A 144 6.71 -10.73 -8.85
N LEU A 145 7.17 -10.32 -7.66
CA LEU A 145 6.42 -9.39 -6.79
C LEU A 145 6.24 -8.02 -7.45
N LEU A 146 7.29 -7.52 -8.11
CA LEU A 146 7.27 -6.23 -8.78
C LEU A 146 6.30 -6.22 -9.97
N GLU A 147 6.35 -7.25 -10.81
CA GLU A 147 5.48 -7.40 -11.97
C GLU A 147 4.02 -7.66 -11.58
N THR A 148 3.78 -8.38 -10.48
CA THR A 148 2.42 -8.56 -9.95
C THR A 148 1.77 -7.22 -9.60
N GLY A 149 2.48 -6.37 -8.85
CA GLY A 149 1.95 -5.06 -8.49
C GLY A 149 1.82 -4.10 -9.69
N ARG A 150 2.80 -4.11 -10.61
CA ARG A 150 2.74 -3.31 -11.84
C ARG A 150 1.58 -3.72 -12.75
N GLY A 151 1.31 -5.02 -12.87
CA GLY A 151 0.21 -5.55 -13.66
C GLY A 151 -1.14 -5.01 -13.19
N VAL A 152 -1.38 -5.00 -11.88
CA VAL A 152 -2.62 -4.46 -11.27
C VAL A 152 -2.77 -2.96 -11.52
N LEU A 153 -1.70 -2.18 -11.35
CA LEU A 153 -1.75 -0.74 -11.60
C LEU A 153 -1.95 -0.45 -13.09
N ALA A 154 -1.27 -1.18 -13.98
CA ALA A 154 -1.38 -1.02 -15.43
C ALA A 154 -2.78 -1.39 -15.95
N SER A 155 -3.36 -2.49 -15.47
CA SER A 155 -4.73 -2.87 -15.84
C SER A 155 -5.74 -1.83 -15.37
N SER A 156 -5.61 -1.36 -14.13
CA SER A 156 -6.51 -0.34 -13.57
C SER A 156 -6.39 1.01 -14.30
N LEU A 157 -5.17 1.39 -14.71
CA LEU A 157 -4.94 2.56 -15.56
C LEU A 157 -5.60 2.41 -16.94
N GLN A 158 -5.57 1.21 -17.51
CA GLN A 158 -6.20 0.93 -18.80
C GLN A 158 -7.73 0.98 -18.69
N ASP A 159 -8.31 0.46 -17.61
CA ASP A 159 -9.76 0.56 -17.34
C ASP A 159 -10.19 2.03 -17.22
N MET A 160 -9.45 2.84 -16.46
CA MET A 160 -9.73 4.28 -16.33
C MET A 160 -9.65 5.03 -17.67
N ARG A 161 -8.74 4.64 -18.58
CA ARG A 161 -8.64 5.23 -19.93
C ARG A 161 -9.84 4.85 -20.82
N THR A 162 -10.34 3.63 -20.67
CA THR A 162 -11.53 3.14 -21.38
C THR A 162 -12.76 3.93 -20.92
N ASP A 163 -12.89 4.15 -19.61
CA ASP A 163 -13.95 4.99 -19.03
C ASP A 163 -13.83 6.46 -19.42
N LEU A 164 -12.60 7.01 -19.50
CA LEU A 164 -12.37 8.38 -19.97
C LEU A 164 -12.84 8.55 -21.42
N SER A 165 -12.73 7.53 -22.28
CA SER A 165 -13.26 7.60 -23.65
C SER A 165 -14.79 7.79 -23.64
N SER A 166 -15.48 7.18 -22.68
CA SER A 166 -16.91 7.39 -22.45
C SER A 166 -17.20 8.77 -21.86
N LEU A 167 -16.38 9.26 -20.92
CA LEU A 167 -16.48 10.63 -20.40
C LEU A 167 -16.24 11.68 -21.49
N GLN A 168 -15.26 11.47 -22.36
CA GLN A 168 -14.89 12.39 -23.44
C GLN A 168 -16.01 12.50 -24.48
N LYS A 169 -16.76 11.41 -24.73
CA LYS A 169 -17.95 11.45 -25.60
C LYS A 169 -19.10 12.27 -24.99
N ARG A 170 -19.25 12.28 -23.66
CA ARG A 170 -20.41 12.89 -22.99
C ARG A 170 -20.13 14.30 -22.43
N TYR A 171 -18.90 14.56 -21.99
CA TYR A 171 -18.44 15.81 -21.38
C TYR A 171 -16.99 16.13 -21.81
N PRO A 172 -16.77 16.66 -23.02
CA PRO A 172 -15.44 16.80 -23.63
C PRO A 172 -14.50 17.75 -22.87
N GLU A 173 -15.02 18.88 -22.38
CA GLU A 173 -14.21 19.90 -21.69
C GLU A 173 -13.77 19.45 -20.30
N LEU A 174 -14.59 18.66 -19.60
CA LEU A 174 -14.23 18.07 -18.32
C LEU A 174 -13.13 17.01 -18.49
N ALA A 175 -13.23 16.17 -19.53
CA ALA A 175 -12.21 15.18 -19.86
C ALA A 175 -10.85 15.84 -20.18
N ARG A 176 -10.84 16.94 -20.98
CA ARG A 176 -9.60 17.70 -21.26
C ARG A 176 -8.96 18.28 -20.00
N SER A 177 -9.76 18.85 -19.12
CA SER A 177 -9.27 19.46 -17.88
C SER A 177 -8.65 18.41 -16.95
N PHE A 178 -9.28 17.24 -16.84
CA PHE A 178 -8.77 16.11 -16.08
C PHE A 178 -7.44 15.57 -16.62
N VAL A 179 -7.32 15.35 -17.94
CA VAL A 179 -6.08 14.89 -18.59
C VAL A 179 -4.94 15.87 -18.32
N LYS A 180 -5.20 17.17 -18.47
CA LYS A 180 -4.21 18.21 -18.21
C LYS A 180 -3.68 18.18 -16.77
N LEU A 181 -4.56 17.97 -15.78
CA LEU A 181 -4.16 17.89 -14.37
C LEU A 181 -3.35 16.63 -14.08
N ARG A 182 -3.76 15.49 -14.65
CA ARG A 182 -3.05 14.21 -14.50
C ARG A 182 -1.63 14.28 -15.05
N ASP A 183 -1.46 14.78 -16.27
CA ASP A 183 -0.15 14.84 -16.93
C ASP A 183 0.81 15.84 -16.23
N GLN A 184 0.28 16.76 -15.42
CA GLN A 184 1.06 17.63 -14.53
C GLN A 184 1.51 16.94 -13.24
N LEU A 185 0.71 16.00 -12.72
CA LEU A 185 1.00 15.27 -11.48
C LEU A 185 1.85 14.02 -11.72
N ASP A 186 1.73 13.40 -12.89
CA ASP A 186 2.42 12.18 -13.29
C ASP A 186 3.02 12.39 -14.69
N PRO A 187 4.11 13.18 -14.79
CA PRO A 187 4.71 13.50 -16.08
C PRO A 187 5.20 12.22 -16.74
N PRO A 188 4.99 12.05 -18.06
CA PRO A 188 5.46 10.87 -18.77
C PRO A 188 6.98 10.70 -18.56
N PRO A 189 7.47 9.46 -18.41
CA PRO A 189 8.90 9.24 -18.25
C PRO A 189 9.65 9.90 -19.40
N SER A 190 10.62 10.76 -19.05
CA SER A 190 11.46 11.44 -20.04
C SER A 190 12.02 10.41 -21.01
N PRO A 191 11.92 10.62 -22.33
CA PRO A 191 12.48 9.69 -23.29
C PRO A 191 13.97 9.54 -22.99
N THR A 192 14.38 8.33 -22.61
CA THR A 192 15.78 7.96 -22.43
C THR A 192 16.52 8.32 -23.72
N VAL A 193 17.40 9.33 -23.63
CA VAL A 193 18.30 9.70 -24.73
C VAL A 193 19.10 8.44 -25.08
N PRO A 194 19.02 7.92 -26.32
CA PRO A 194 19.82 6.78 -26.72
C PRO A 194 21.30 7.12 -26.55
N ASN A 195 22.01 6.29 -25.79
CA ASN A 195 23.42 6.42 -25.47
C ASN A 195 24.25 6.24 -26.75
N GLN A 196 24.39 7.28 -27.57
CA GLN A 196 25.27 7.33 -28.74
C GLN A 196 26.68 7.76 -28.32
N LEU A 197 27.38 6.94 -27.53
CA LEU A 197 28.82 7.12 -27.33
C LEU A 197 29.43 5.76 -27.00
N TRP A 198 29.88 5.02 -28.01
CA TRP A 198 31.10 4.16 -28.04
C TRP A 198 31.32 3.62 -29.47
N GLN A 199 31.64 4.52 -30.41
CA GLN A 199 32.44 4.18 -31.59
C GLN A 199 33.33 5.38 -31.90
N SER A 200 34.56 5.35 -31.38
CA SER A 200 35.81 5.88 -31.93
C SER A 200 36.89 5.74 -30.87
#